data_AF-A0AAE0N8N0-F1
#
_entry.id   AF-A0AAE0N8N0-F1
#
_cell.length_a   1.000
_cell.length_b   1.000
_cell.length_c   1.000
_cell.angle_alpha   90.00
_cell.angle_beta   90.00
_cell.angle_gamma   90.00
#
_symmetry.space_group_name_H-M   'P 1'
#
loop_
_entity.id
_entity.type
_entity.pdbx_description
1 polymer ?
#
loop_
_entity_poly.entity_id
_entity_poly.type
_entity_poly.pdbx_seq_one_letter_code
_entity_poly.pdbx_strand_id
1 'polypeptide(L)'
;MARRRRRTDDSDDSDDVPSSDEDEVFDVEPDDAGSETSVQLFEGNLHPREYYLKGLEEFNDAAFDGEDYSPGSTVLLVGVEELWNRYCTFLEHDPQERFEFVSLKFLYYFFDWMLSQKTGKDGRKKRGTKKTRSLGTYWKLYRLVYERATGGKLDATMNRRMHRHELSDEKRENRCMTIDNLKQQVEETLGTTKKSFRLGELRILCVLFLLLLAPTGARPTSVLLLRFGDLRVVLARAPIGGPHKILVKFTLEFTKTYLGTKDAKTVTLPETLFDPSLTLCPQIFLLGILFRHRAFRALSLTSPEQATRLNIHPGDMKGVYVFRRAIKKLVGYEISPNTRISYAMIAGWIKRIGELMGLEIPTIPYNLRYNAANAFDKTDDVSDATRNLMLNHANSNPFQKHYLGRQVAVDPYSIVRGLEPQNPWWKCSAASAASINSDPHIKQSSRRIEELRRLAKHSRKAMGKYKKAQSKFRSEKQSMKRALKQQIRDEWSDKQVVIDIEAQLSGLGFVDVPIVEASNRPRRPAQERLMDALMALVETTVEGQYQRRDAAINAVTVCCVVVEDHVVRRPQAPCQLPLAQVWLACVIYELTFLLIDVPPCRGGHV
;
A
#
# COMPACT_ATOMS: atom_id res chain seq x y z
N MET A 1 -33.92 -37.96 26.76
CA MET A 1 -32.51 -38.37 26.57
C MET A 1 -32.04 -37.90 25.20
N ALA A 2 -31.60 -36.65 25.05
CA ALA A 2 -30.21 -36.20 25.21
C ALA A 2 -29.23 -36.83 24.18
N ARG A 3 -28.92 -36.10 23.11
CA ARG A 3 -27.61 -36.18 22.45
C ARG A 3 -27.12 -34.78 22.04
N ARG A 4 -26.26 -34.28 22.93
CA ARG A 4 -25.41 -33.09 22.87
C ARG A 4 -24.61 -33.05 21.56
N ARG A 5 -24.74 -31.99 20.76
CA ARG A 5 -23.73 -31.60 19.76
C ARG A 5 -22.89 -30.48 20.37
N ARG A 6 -21.63 -30.79 20.68
CA ARG A 6 -20.60 -29.80 21.04
C ARG A 6 -20.40 -28.85 19.86
N ARG A 7 -20.67 -27.57 20.07
CA ARG A 7 -20.06 -26.46 19.30
C ARG A 7 -18.81 -26.04 20.08
N THR A 8 -17.68 -26.01 19.39
CA THR A 8 -16.47 -25.34 19.82
C THR A 8 -16.67 -23.84 19.59
N ASP A 9 -16.95 -23.13 20.68
CA ASP A 9 -16.88 -21.67 20.77
C ASP A 9 -15.41 -21.29 20.99
N ASP A 10 -14.79 -20.65 20.01
CA ASP A 10 -13.55 -19.88 20.20
C ASP A 10 -13.88 -18.41 19.94
N SER A 11 -14.37 -17.76 21.00
CA SER A 11 -14.49 -16.30 21.09
C SER A 11 -13.76 -15.83 22.34
N ASP A 12 -12.44 -15.69 22.24
CA ASP A 12 -11.65 -14.94 23.22
C ASP A 12 -11.50 -13.50 22.73
N ASP A 13 -12.45 -12.66 23.15
CA ASP A 13 -12.24 -11.24 23.40
C ASP A 13 -11.81 -11.15 24.88
N SER A 14 -10.51 -11.08 25.13
CA SER A 14 -9.97 -10.67 26.43
C SER A 14 -9.80 -9.16 26.40
N ASP A 15 -10.63 -8.48 27.18
CA ASP A 15 -10.43 -7.11 27.61
C ASP A 15 -9.22 -7.05 28.55
N ASP A 16 -8.18 -6.30 28.17
CA ASP A 16 -7.05 -5.98 29.06
C ASP A 16 -7.55 -5.00 30.15
N VAL A 17 -7.88 -5.54 31.32
CA VAL A 17 -7.96 -4.80 32.58
C VAL A 17 -6.56 -4.81 33.20
N PRO A 18 -5.99 -3.67 33.63
CA PRO A 18 -4.74 -3.70 34.37
C PRO A 18 -5.00 -4.28 35.77
N SER A 19 -4.44 -5.46 36.05
CA SER A 19 -4.33 -6.01 37.41
C SER A 19 -3.41 -5.12 38.22
N SER A 20 -3.96 -4.52 39.27
CA SER A 20 -3.24 -3.98 40.42
C SER A 20 -2.74 -5.16 41.24
N ASP A 21 -1.44 -5.44 41.18
CA ASP A 21 -0.83 -6.42 42.09
C ASP A 21 -0.41 -5.69 43.36
N GLU A 22 -1.01 -6.16 44.45
CA GLU A 22 -0.88 -5.72 45.83
C GLU A 22 0.48 -6.11 46.42
N ASP A 23 1.17 -5.10 46.95
CA ASP A 23 2.01 -5.05 48.15
C ASP A 23 2.71 -6.34 48.65
N GLU A 24 4.02 -6.44 48.41
CA GLU A 24 4.93 -7.19 49.28
C GLU A 24 5.19 -6.37 50.56
N VAL A 25 4.60 -6.84 51.66
CA VAL A 25 4.82 -6.32 53.02
C VAL A 25 6.23 -6.72 53.47
N PHE A 26 7.12 -5.74 53.59
CA PHE A 26 8.40 -5.89 54.29
C PHE A 26 8.19 -5.48 55.76
N ASP A 27 8.23 -6.45 56.68
CA ASP A 27 8.26 -6.20 58.12
C ASP A 27 9.56 -5.46 58.47
N VAL A 28 9.43 -4.21 58.92
CA VAL A 28 10.52 -3.45 59.55
C VAL A 28 10.04 -3.08 60.94
N GLU A 29 10.71 -3.62 61.96
CA GLU A 29 10.46 -3.33 63.37
C GLU A 29 10.64 -1.83 63.68
N PRO A 30 9.90 -1.26 64.65
CA PRO A 30 9.91 0.16 64.92
C PRO A 30 11.02 0.51 65.92
N ASP A 31 12.13 1.07 65.43
CA ASP A 31 13.04 1.82 66.29
C ASP A 31 12.54 3.26 66.45
N ASP A 32 11.97 3.51 67.61
CA ASP A 32 11.63 4.84 68.15
C ASP A 32 12.90 5.58 68.55
N ALA A 33 13.30 6.58 67.75
CA ALA A 33 14.13 7.68 68.23
C ALA A 33 14.04 8.91 67.31
N GLY A 34 13.32 9.93 67.76
CA GLY A 34 13.77 11.31 67.63
C GLY A 34 13.41 12.05 66.34
N SER A 35 12.30 12.79 66.39
CA SER A 35 12.24 14.24 66.18
C SER A 35 13.18 14.87 65.13
N GLU A 36 12.57 15.47 64.10
CA GLU A 36 13.11 16.48 63.17
C GLU A 36 13.95 16.00 61.97
N THR A 37 13.33 15.36 60.96
CA THR A 37 13.83 15.47 59.56
C THR A 37 12.86 15.07 58.44
N SER A 38 11.55 15.06 58.65
CA SER A 38 10.59 14.71 57.57
C SER A 38 10.24 15.86 56.60
N VAL A 39 10.88 17.04 56.73
CA VAL A 39 10.58 18.21 55.88
C VAL A 39 11.40 18.26 54.57
N GLN A 40 12.34 17.34 54.33
CA GLN A 40 13.26 17.43 53.18
C GLN A 40 12.96 16.51 51.99
N LEU A 41 11.76 15.94 51.85
CA LEU A 41 11.48 15.02 50.72
C LEU A 41 11.00 15.68 49.41
N PHE A 42 10.82 17.01 49.37
CA PHE A 42 10.23 17.70 48.19
C PHE A 42 10.94 19.01 47.79
N GLU A 43 12.26 19.12 47.91
CA GLU A 43 13.03 20.27 47.40
C GLU A 43 13.19 20.26 45.85
N GLY A 44 12.18 19.81 45.11
CA GLY A 44 12.18 19.73 43.65
C GLY A 44 10.90 20.21 42.96
N ASN A 45 9.90 20.65 43.72
CA ASN A 45 8.66 21.14 43.13
C ASN A 45 8.88 22.54 42.53
N LEU A 46 8.77 22.64 41.21
CA LEU A 46 8.90 23.89 40.46
C LEU A 46 7.84 24.93 40.87
N HIS A 47 6.72 24.47 41.45
CA HIS A 47 5.60 25.30 41.85
C HIS A 47 5.19 25.05 43.31
N PRO A 48 4.73 26.10 44.02
CA PRO A 48 4.25 25.99 45.39
C PRO A 48 2.91 25.23 45.46
N ARG A 49 2.54 24.71 46.64
CA ARG A 49 1.34 23.88 46.84
C ARG A 49 0.05 24.55 46.35
N GLU A 50 -0.04 25.87 46.52
CA GLU A 50 -1.20 26.68 46.14
C GLU A 50 -1.44 26.67 44.63
N TYR A 51 -0.39 26.53 43.81
CA TYR A 51 -0.51 26.38 42.36
C TYR A 51 -1.31 25.14 41.98
N TYR A 52 -1.02 24.00 42.61
CA TYR A 52 -1.70 22.75 42.32
C TYR A 52 -3.13 22.73 42.87
N LEU A 53 -3.35 23.27 44.08
CA LEU A 53 -4.70 23.37 44.65
C LEU A 53 -5.61 24.25 43.78
N LYS A 54 -5.10 25.41 43.35
CA LYS A 54 -5.81 26.29 42.41
C LYS A 54 -6.04 25.60 41.07
N GLY A 55 -5.03 24.88 40.55
CA GLY A 55 -5.14 24.12 39.32
C GLY A 55 -6.20 23.01 39.36
N LEU A 56 -6.40 22.37 40.51
CA LEU A 56 -7.46 21.38 40.72
C LEU A 56 -8.85 22.01 40.83
N GLU A 57 -8.96 23.16 41.51
CA GLU A 57 -10.23 23.88 41.67
C GLU A 57 -10.70 24.53 40.36
N GLU A 58 -9.77 25.05 39.57
CA GLU A 58 -10.03 25.68 38.27
C GLU A 58 -9.92 24.70 37.08
N PHE A 59 -9.70 23.40 37.33
CA PHE A 59 -9.52 22.40 36.27
C PHE A 59 -10.81 22.29 35.46
N ASN A 60 -10.72 22.63 34.17
CA ASN A 60 -11.84 22.49 33.26
C ASN A 60 -11.72 21.17 32.48
N ASP A 61 -12.38 20.12 32.98
CA ASP A 61 -12.45 18.82 32.30
C ASP A 61 -12.94 18.95 30.85
N ALA A 62 -13.90 19.84 30.59
CA ALA A 62 -14.46 20.07 29.26
C ALA A 62 -13.45 20.66 28.26
N ALA A 63 -12.34 21.26 28.73
CA ALA A 63 -11.24 21.68 27.86
C ALA A 63 -10.42 20.48 27.31
N PHE A 64 -10.53 19.31 27.96
CA PHE A 64 -9.87 18.06 27.59
C PHE A 64 -10.83 17.06 26.91
N ASP A 65 -12.14 17.31 26.92
CA ASP A 65 -13.17 16.55 26.18
C ASP A 65 -13.16 16.78 24.65
N GLY A 66 -12.10 17.40 24.11
CA GLY A 66 -11.96 17.66 22.67
C GLY A 66 -11.87 16.37 21.86
N GLU A 67 -12.71 16.24 20.82
CA GLU A 67 -12.84 15.03 20.00
C GLU A 67 -11.49 14.37 19.59
N ASP A 68 -11.20 13.19 20.16
CA ASP A 68 -9.96 12.40 20.01
C ASP A 68 -9.74 11.73 18.62
N TYR A 69 -10.46 12.15 17.59
CA TYR A 69 -10.42 11.47 16.30
C TYR A 69 -9.56 12.21 15.28
N SER A 70 -8.69 11.45 14.58
CA SER A 70 -7.97 12.00 13.43
C SER A 70 -8.95 12.56 12.38
N PRO A 71 -8.58 13.60 11.60
CA PRO A 71 -9.49 14.18 10.60
C PRO A 71 -10.08 13.17 9.62
N GLY A 72 -9.33 12.11 9.29
CA GLY A 72 -9.83 11.02 8.45
C GLY A 72 -10.88 10.14 9.14
N SER A 73 -10.75 9.92 10.45
CA SER A 73 -11.75 9.23 11.26
C SER A 73 -13.02 10.07 11.39
N THR A 74 -12.90 11.39 11.62
CA THR A 74 -14.04 12.31 11.71
C THR A 74 -14.90 12.27 10.45
N VAL A 75 -14.28 12.26 9.25
CA VAL A 75 -15.02 12.12 7.98
C VAL A 75 -15.81 10.81 7.90
N LEU A 76 -15.29 9.73 8.49
CA LEU A 76 -15.99 8.44 8.52
C LEU A 76 -17.15 8.46 9.52
N LEU A 77 -16.98 9.09 10.68
CA LEU A 77 -18.03 9.25 11.70
C LEU A 77 -19.19 10.08 11.14
N VAL A 78 -18.90 11.26 10.59
CA VAL A 78 -19.90 12.11 9.90
C VAL A 78 -20.61 11.35 8.79
N GLY A 79 -19.88 10.51 8.04
CA GLY A 79 -20.48 9.70 6.98
C GLY A 79 -21.45 8.64 7.49
N VAL A 80 -21.23 8.08 8.69
CA VAL A 80 -22.16 7.12 9.33
C VAL A 80 -23.34 7.84 9.95
N GLU A 81 -23.12 8.99 10.58
CA GLU A 81 -24.16 9.86 11.10
C GLU A 81 -25.11 10.36 9.99
N GLU A 82 -24.58 10.82 8.85
CA GLU A 82 -25.37 11.16 7.66
C GLU A 82 -26.24 9.97 7.19
N LEU A 83 -25.73 8.74 7.28
CA LEU A 83 -26.50 7.53 6.91
C LEU A 83 -27.59 7.23 7.93
N TRP A 84 -27.31 7.37 9.22
CA TRP A 84 -28.28 7.19 10.30
C TRP A 84 -29.43 8.18 10.19
N ASN A 85 -29.11 9.48 10.05
CA ASN A 85 -30.10 10.54 9.92
C ASN A 85 -31.00 10.29 8.72
N ARG A 86 -30.43 9.90 7.57
CA ARG A 86 -31.22 9.56 6.38
C ARG A 86 -32.14 8.34 6.58
N TYR A 87 -31.70 7.34 7.33
CA TYR A 87 -32.52 6.18 7.65
C TYR A 87 -33.69 6.56 8.58
N CYS A 88 -33.41 7.34 9.62
CA CYS A 88 -34.44 7.83 10.54
C CYS A 88 -35.45 8.71 9.83
N THR A 89 -35.00 9.66 8.98
CA THR A 89 -35.90 10.47 8.14
C THR A 89 -36.73 9.61 7.19
N PHE A 90 -36.15 8.57 6.59
CA PHE A 90 -36.88 7.65 5.70
C PHE A 90 -38.00 6.88 6.43
N LEU A 91 -37.85 6.64 7.73
CA LEU A 91 -38.85 6.00 8.59
C LEU A 91 -39.65 6.99 9.45
N GLU A 92 -39.52 8.30 9.19
CA GLU A 92 -40.22 9.37 9.91
C GLU A 92 -39.98 9.35 11.44
N HIS A 93 -38.73 9.08 11.84
CA HIS A 93 -38.29 9.13 13.23
C HIS A 93 -37.25 10.23 13.46
N ASP A 94 -37.25 10.76 14.68
CA ASP A 94 -36.19 11.66 15.14
C ASP A 94 -34.87 10.86 15.32
N PRO A 95 -33.75 11.29 14.69
CA PRO A 95 -32.50 10.55 14.79
C PRO A 95 -31.91 10.48 16.20
N GLN A 96 -32.09 11.52 17.02
CA GLN A 96 -31.51 11.63 18.36
C GLN A 96 -32.29 10.73 19.34
N GLU A 97 -33.62 10.82 19.33
CA GLU A 97 -34.49 9.93 20.10
C GLU A 97 -34.20 8.45 19.76
N ARG A 98 -33.94 8.15 18.48
CA ARG A 98 -33.61 6.79 18.05
C ARG A 98 -32.23 6.31 18.50
N PHE A 99 -31.29 7.20 18.81
CA PHE A 99 -30.06 6.81 19.49
C PHE A 99 -30.36 6.45 20.95
N GLU A 100 -31.10 7.28 21.67
CA GLU A 100 -31.42 7.06 23.10
C GLU A 100 -32.20 5.76 23.34
N PHE A 101 -33.16 5.45 22.46
CA PHE A 101 -34.03 4.27 22.59
C PHE A 101 -33.77 3.21 21.50
N VAL A 102 -32.51 3.05 21.09
CA VAL A 102 -32.16 2.10 20.02
C VAL A 102 -32.51 0.66 20.41
N SER A 103 -33.20 -0.05 19.52
CA SER A 103 -33.48 -1.49 19.69
C SER A 103 -32.66 -2.32 18.70
N LEU A 104 -32.38 -3.58 19.05
CA LEU A 104 -31.68 -4.50 18.16
C LEU A 104 -32.37 -4.65 16.79
N LYS A 105 -33.72 -4.64 16.76
CA LYS A 105 -34.50 -4.72 15.52
C LYS A 105 -34.27 -3.50 14.64
N PHE A 106 -34.38 -2.30 15.21
CA PHE A 106 -34.20 -1.05 14.47
C PHE A 106 -32.77 -0.96 13.92
N LEU A 107 -31.79 -1.33 14.74
CA LEU A 107 -30.39 -1.34 14.37
C LEU A 107 -30.06 -2.35 13.26
N TYR A 108 -30.62 -3.56 13.34
CA TYR A 108 -30.48 -4.56 12.28
C TYR A 108 -30.98 -4.02 10.93
N TYR A 109 -32.17 -3.43 10.90
CA TYR A 109 -32.74 -2.88 9.67
C TYR A 109 -32.06 -1.60 9.20
N PHE A 110 -31.42 -0.84 10.08
CA PHE A 110 -30.52 0.25 9.67
C PHE A 110 -29.37 -0.29 8.81
N PHE A 111 -28.69 -1.34 9.25
CA PHE A 111 -27.59 -1.94 8.48
C PHE A 111 -28.09 -2.63 7.21
N ASP A 112 -29.23 -3.30 7.25
CA ASP A 112 -29.86 -3.87 6.06
C ASP A 112 -30.20 -2.79 5.02
N TRP A 113 -30.84 -1.70 5.45
CA TRP A 113 -31.13 -0.52 4.64
C TRP A 113 -29.85 0.10 4.08
N MET A 114 -28.81 0.24 4.90
CA MET A 114 -27.53 0.82 4.47
C MET A 114 -26.84 -0.02 3.38
N LEU A 115 -26.93 -1.35 3.49
CA LEU A 115 -26.41 -2.32 2.53
C LEU A 115 -27.21 -2.31 1.22
N SER A 116 -28.52 -2.01 1.26
CA SER A 116 -29.38 -1.95 0.08
C SER A 116 -29.23 -0.65 -0.74
N GLN A 117 -28.56 0.38 -0.21
CA GLN A 117 -28.35 1.65 -0.91
C GLN A 117 -27.50 1.52 -2.19
N LYS A 118 -28.09 1.83 -3.35
CA LYS A 118 -27.43 1.79 -4.67
C LYS A 118 -26.80 3.12 -5.10
N THR A 119 -27.11 4.20 -4.39
CA THR A 119 -26.69 5.57 -4.71
C THR A 119 -26.07 6.24 -3.49
N GLY A 120 -24.90 6.85 -3.68
CA GLY A 120 -24.18 7.63 -2.67
C GLY A 120 -24.34 9.13 -2.88
N LYS A 121 -23.43 9.91 -2.28
CA LYS A 121 -23.40 11.38 -2.37
C LYS A 121 -23.37 11.85 -3.84
N ASP A 122 -24.10 12.92 -4.14
CA ASP A 122 -24.24 13.52 -5.48
C ASP A 122 -24.81 12.60 -6.57
N GLY A 123 -25.64 11.62 -6.21
CA GLY A 123 -26.23 10.68 -7.18
C GLY A 123 -25.23 9.66 -7.75
N ARG A 124 -24.02 9.54 -7.18
CA ARG A 124 -23.02 8.58 -7.65
C ARG A 124 -23.44 7.15 -7.31
N LYS A 125 -23.27 6.21 -8.24
CA LYS A 125 -23.53 4.78 -7.95
C LYS A 125 -22.64 4.28 -6.80
N LYS A 126 -23.24 3.77 -5.73
CA LYS A 126 -22.55 3.15 -4.60
C LYS A 126 -22.20 1.72 -4.97
N ARG A 127 -20.97 1.29 -4.66
CA ARG A 127 -20.57 -0.12 -4.81
C ARG A 127 -21.10 -0.87 -3.60
N GLY A 128 -21.90 -1.92 -3.82
CA GLY A 128 -22.44 -2.74 -2.74
C GLY A 128 -21.34 -3.34 -1.86
N THR A 129 -21.59 -3.39 -0.56
CA THR A 129 -20.72 -4.06 0.41
C THR A 129 -20.93 -5.57 0.27
N LYS A 130 -19.83 -6.33 0.16
CA LYS A 130 -19.87 -7.79 -0.07
C LYS A 130 -19.23 -8.62 1.04
N LYS A 131 -18.63 -7.97 2.04
CA LYS A 131 -17.74 -8.60 3.03
C LYS A 131 -18.13 -8.19 4.43
N THR A 132 -18.18 -9.14 5.35
CA THR A 132 -18.57 -8.95 6.76
C THR A 132 -17.64 -7.96 7.47
N ARG A 133 -16.33 -8.01 7.20
CA ARG A 133 -15.35 -7.06 7.78
C ARG A 133 -15.62 -5.60 7.42
N SER A 134 -16.12 -5.34 6.22
CA SER A 134 -16.49 -3.98 5.81
C SER A 134 -17.68 -3.50 6.63
N LEU A 135 -18.69 -4.37 6.84
CA LEU A 135 -19.81 -4.09 7.73
C LEU A 135 -19.32 -3.89 9.18
N GLY A 136 -18.40 -4.72 9.66
CA GLY A 136 -17.77 -4.56 10.97
C GLY A 136 -17.02 -3.23 11.13
N THR A 137 -16.54 -2.61 10.05
CA THR A 137 -15.97 -1.25 10.11
C THR A 137 -17.07 -0.20 10.30
N TYR A 138 -18.17 -0.30 9.55
CA TYR A 138 -19.33 0.55 9.77
C TYR A 138 -19.92 0.37 11.16
N TRP A 139 -19.92 -0.86 11.69
CA TRP A 139 -20.35 -1.15 13.04
C TRP A 139 -19.51 -0.42 14.09
N LYS A 140 -18.18 -0.53 13.97
CA LYS A 140 -17.26 0.19 14.85
C LYS A 140 -17.53 1.69 14.84
N LEU A 141 -17.67 2.27 13.65
CA LEU A 141 -17.97 3.69 13.50
C LEU A 141 -19.34 4.06 14.07
N TYR A 142 -20.38 3.24 13.86
CA TYR A 142 -21.70 3.46 14.43
C TYR A 142 -21.66 3.51 15.96
N ARG A 143 -20.92 2.58 16.60
CA ARG A 143 -20.78 2.60 18.07
C ARG A 143 -20.14 3.90 18.57
N LEU A 144 -19.18 4.44 17.85
CA LEU A 144 -18.57 5.72 18.20
C LEU A 144 -19.50 6.92 17.97
N VAL A 145 -20.32 6.89 16.90
CA VAL A 145 -21.36 7.91 16.66
C VAL A 145 -22.45 7.82 17.72
N TYR A 146 -22.86 6.61 18.10
CA TYR A 146 -23.80 6.37 19.18
C TYR A 146 -23.28 6.96 20.50
N GLU A 147 -22.05 6.63 20.89
CA GLU A 147 -21.42 7.13 22.11
C GLU A 147 -21.31 8.66 22.12
N ARG A 148 -20.99 9.27 20.97
CA ARG A 148 -21.02 10.73 20.80
C ARG A 148 -22.42 11.33 21.00
N ALA A 149 -23.46 10.65 20.51
CA ALA A 149 -24.83 11.17 20.55
C ALA A 149 -25.51 10.99 21.91
N THR A 150 -25.19 9.92 22.65
CA THR A 150 -25.86 9.57 23.92
C THR A 150 -25.01 9.80 25.16
N GLY A 151 -23.70 10.02 25.00
CA GLY A 151 -22.74 10.06 26.10
C GLY A 151 -22.45 8.68 26.73
N GLY A 152 -23.06 7.60 26.21
CA GLY A 152 -22.96 6.25 26.77
C GLY A 152 -22.59 5.20 25.74
N LYS A 153 -21.99 4.10 26.19
CA LYS A 153 -21.69 2.96 25.34
C LYS A 153 -22.94 2.10 25.08
N LEU A 154 -23.02 1.55 23.87
CA LEU A 154 -24.09 0.62 23.51
C LEU A 154 -24.05 -0.62 24.41
N ASP A 155 -25.23 -1.12 24.81
CA ASP A 155 -25.37 -2.34 25.62
C ASP A 155 -24.56 -3.53 25.07
N ALA A 156 -23.92 -4.28 25.96
CA ALA A 156 -23.02 -5.39 25.64
C ALA A 156 -23.73 -6.55 24.90
N THR A 157 -25.02 -6.76 25.15
CA THR A 157 -25.80 -7.80 24.47
C THR A 157 -26.11 -7.39 23.03
N MET A 158 -26.49 -6.14 22.80
CA MET A 158 -26.63 -5.57 21.45
C MET A 158 -25.29 -5.56 20.72
N ASN A 159 -24.20 -5.25 21.43
CA ASN A 159 -22.85 -5.19 20.87
C ASN A 159 -22.41 -6.51 20.19
N ARG A 160 -22.71 -7.66 20.83
CA ARG A 160 -22.31 -9.00 20.35
C ARG A 160 -23.22 -9.58 19.27
N ARG A 161 -24.49 -9.19 19.21
CA ARG A 161 -25.49 -9.81 18.33
C ARG A 161 -25.47 -9.30 16.88
N MET A 162 -24.64 -8.29 16.57
CA MET A 162 -24.59 -7.61 15.28
C MET A 162 -23.76 -8.33 14.20
N HIS A 163 -24.08 -9.60 13.88
CA HIS A 163 -23.31 -10.35 12.86
C HIS A 163 -24.15 -11.10 11.82
N ARG A 164 -25.45 -10.83 11.73
CA ARG A 164 -26.38 -11.62 10.89
C ARG A 164 -26.73 -10.94 9.57
N HIS A 165 -25.77 -10.77 8.66
CA HIS A 165 -26.08 -10.42 7.27
C HIS A 165 -25.37 -11.39 6.33
N GLU A 166 -26.00 -11.75 5.21
CA GLU A 166 -25.44 -12.66 4.21
C GLU A 166 -24.29 -11.99 3.43
N LEU A 167 -23.13 -11.87 4.09
CA LEU A 167 -21.90 -11.33 3.55
C LEU A 167 -20.82 -12.40 3.60
N SER A 168 -19.86 -12.32 2.68
CA SER A 168 -18.78 -13.29 2.63
C SER A 168 -17.72 -13.00 3.71
N ASP A 169 -17.37 -14.04 4.47
CA ASP A 169 -16.31 -14.02 5.48
C ASP A 169 -14.93 -14.35 4.92
N GLU A 170 -14.84 -14.74 3.65
CA GLU A 170 -13.55 -15.05 3.02
C GLU A 170 -12.61 -13.86 3.14
N LYS A 171 -11.47 -14.13 3.78
CA LYS A 171 -10.40 -13.15 3.90
C LYS A 171 -9.83 -12.88 2.51
N ARG A 172 -9.68 -11.60 2.18
CA ARG A 172 -8.86 -11.22 1.04
C ARG A 172 -7.43 -11.71 1.30
N GLU A 173 -6.86 -12.37 0.29
CA GLU A 173 -5.47 -12.76 0.31
C GLU A 173 -4.53 -11.54 0.31
N ASN A 174 -3.58 -11.54 1.24
CA ASN A 174 -2.55 -10.53 1.35
C ASN A 174 -1.40 -10.88 0.40
N ARG A 175 -1.50 -10.42 -0.83
CA ARG A 175 -0.49 -10.69 -1.85
C ARG A 175 0.73 -9.78 -1.69
N CYS A 176 1.90 -10.39 -1.64
CA CYS A 176 3.17 -9.69 -1.62
C CYS A 176 3.56 -9.25 -3.04
N MET A 177 4.39 -8.21 -3.13
CA MET A 177 5.11 -7.86 -4.35
C MET A 177 6.56 -8.24 -4.13
N THR A 178 7.05 -9.24 -4.86
CA THR A 178 8.45 -9.68 -4.76
C THR A 178 9.41 -8.59 -5.25
N ILE A 179 10.70 -8.75 -4.99
CA ILE A 179 11.71 -7.81 -5.47
C ILE A 179 11.75 -7.76 -7.01
N ASP A 180 11.53 -8.89 -7.68
CA ASP A 180 11.46 -8.96 -9.14
C ASP A 180 10.21 -8.26 -9.68
N ASN A 181 9.06 -8.43 -9.03
CA ASN A 181 7.85 -7.70 -9.39
C ASN A 181 8.05 -6.19 -9.20
N LEU A 182 8.74 -5.79 -8.13
CA LEU A 182 9.09 -4.39 -7.90
C LEU A 182 10.01 -3.87 -9.01
N LYS A 183 11.04 -4.63 -9.39
CA LYS A 183 11.95 -4.29 -10.50
C LYS A 183 11.18 -4.06 -11.80
N GLN A 184 10.35 -5.02 -12.21
CA GLN A 184 9.52 -4.90 -13.41
C GLN A 184 8.56 -3.70 -13.32
N GLN A 185 8.00 -3.44 -12.14
CA GLN A 185 7.13 -2.28 -11.93
C GLN A 185 7.88 -0.95 -12.03
N VAL A 186 9.14 -0.87 -11.55
CA VAL A 186 9.99 0.31 -11.71
C VAL A 186 10.35 0.50 -13.18
N GLU A 187 10.81 -0.53 -13.86
CA GLU A 187 11.17 -0.48 -15.29
C GLU A 187 9.98 -0.04 -16.16
N GLU A 188 8.78 -0.60 -15.94
CA GLU A 188 7.57 -0.15 -16.62
C GLU A 188 7.24 1.31 -16.27
N THR A 189 7.36 1.69 -14.99
CA THR A 189 7.10 3.07 -14.56
C THR A 189 8.03 4.06 -15.23
N LEU A 190 9.31 3.73 -15.39
CA LEU A 190 10.31 4.60 -16.02
C LEU A 190 10.14 4.64 -17.54
N GLY A 191 9.98 3.48 -18.19
CA GLY A 191 9.98 3.35 -19.65
C GLY A 191 8.63 3.60 -20.35
N THR A 192 7.50 3.58 -19.64
CA THR A 192 6.19 3.62 -20.32
C THR A 192 5.81 5.00 -20.85
N THR A 193 5.44 5.08 -22.12
CA THR A 193 4.79 6.26 -22.73
C THR A 193 3.25 6.12 -22.74
N LYS A 194 2.72 4.95 -22.35
CA LYS A 194 1.28 4.63 -22.30
C LYS A 194 0.54 5.29 -21.12
N LYS A 195 1.30 5.80 -20.14
CA LYS A 195 0.81 6.60 -19.02
C LYS A 195 1.65 7.87 -18.93
N SER A 196 0.98 9.02 -18.96
CA SER A 196 1.60 10.30 -18.63
C SER A 196 1.42 10.59 -17.13
N PHE A 197 2.49 11.07 -16.51
CA PHE A 197 2.54 11.66 -15.18
C PHE A 197 2.46 13.19 -15.23
N ARG A 198 2.35 13.77 -16.43
CA ARG A 198 2.34 15.22 -16.76
C ARG A 198 3.68 15.93 -16.57
N LEU A 199 4.43 15.55 -15.55
CA LEU A 199 5.78 16.03 -15.26
C LEU A 199 6.65 14.82 -14.91
N GLY A 200 7.85 14.75 -15.48
CA GLY A 200 8.80 13.66 -15.27
C GLY A 200 9.19 13.51 -13.81
N GLU A 201 9.22 14.60 -13.04
CA GLU A 201 9.45 14.52 -11.59
C GLU A 201 8.38 13.68 -10.87
N LEU A 202 7.11 13.74 -11.28
CA LEU A 202 6.07 12.89 -10.69
C LEU A 202 6.26 11.40 -11.01
N ARG A 203 6.92 11.08 -12.14
CA ARG A 203 7.31 9.70 -12.48
C ARG A 203 8.44 9.22 -11.56
N ILE A 204 9.47 10.05 -11.37
CA ILE A 204 10.58 9.80 -10.44
C ILE A 204 10.07 9.63 -9.01
N LEU A 205 9.21 10.54 -8.54
CA LEU A 205 8.59 10.46 -7.21
C LEU A 205 7.72 9.20 -7.07
N CYS A 206 7.08 8.72 -8.13
CA CYS A 206 6.33 7.45 -8.07
C CYS A 206 7.26 6.25 -7.84
N VAL A 207 8.44 6.23 -8.48
CA VAL A 207 9.46 5.19 -8.28
C VAL A 207 10.06 5.31 -6.88
N LEU A 208 10.52 6.50 -6.50
CA LEU A 208 11.09 6.76 -5.17
C LEU A 208 10.12 6.35 -4.06
N PHE A 209 8.82 6.62 -4.22
CA PHE A 209 7.80 6.19 -3.26
C PHE A 209 7.79 4.67 -3.05
N LEU A 210 7.86 3.88 -4.13
CA LEU A 210 7.91 2.42 -4.05
C LEU A 210 9.21 1.94 -3.39
N LEU A 211 10.35 2.54 -3.76
CA LEU A 211 11.66 2.17 -3.25
C LEU A 211 11.89 2.55 -1.78
N LEU A 212 11.23 3.60 -1.27
CA LEU A 212 11.24 3.90 0.18
C LEU A 212 10.26 3.01 0.96
N LEU A 213 9.17 2.58 0.34
CA LEU A 213 8.16 1.74 0.98
C LEU A 213 8.61 0.28 1.13
N ALA A 214 9.33 -0.24 0.13
CA ALA A 214 9.78 -1.63 0.08
C ALA A 214 10.69 -2.06 1.25
N PRO A 215 11.79 -1.37 1.58
CA PRO A 215 12.70 -1.78 2.66
C PRO A 215 12.19 -1.39 4.05
N THR A 216 11.26 -0.45 4.17
CA THR A 216 10.78 0.01 5.49
C THR A 216 9.53 -0.70 5.95
N GLY A 217 8.76 -1.26 5.01
CA GLY A 217 7.39 -1.68 5.28
C GLY A 217 6.58 -0.56 5.94
N ALA A 218 6.86 0.72 5.67
CA ALA A 218 6.19 1.84 6.33
C ALA A 218 4.70 1.96 5.92
N ARG A 219 3.94 2.80 6.63
CA ARG A 219 2.59 3.15 6.17
C ARG A 219 2.74 4.07 4.94
N PRO A 220 1.99 3.84 3.84
CA PRO A 220 2.06 4.68 2.65
C PRO A 220 1.96 6.19 2.94
N THR A 221 1.08 6.58 3.86
CA THR A 221 0.90 7.99 4.24
C THR A 221 2.12 8.59 4.93
N SER A 222 2.85 7.82 5.75
CA SER A 222 4.08 8.31 6.40
C SER A 222 5.16 8.64 5.38
N VAL A 223 5.32 7.83 4.32
CA VAL A 223 6.25 8.13 3.23
C VAL A 223 5.84 9.41 2.49
N LEU A 224 4.54 9.61 2.25
CA LEU A 224 4.03 10.84 1.60
C LEU A 224 4.15 12.11 2.47
N LEU A 225 4.39 11.97 3.77
CA LEU A 225 4.60 13.08 4.71
C LEU A 225 6.08 13.48 4.83
N LEU A 226 6.99 12.70 4.24
CA LEU A 226 8.42 12.97 4.29
C LEU A 226 8.75 14.37 3.76
N ARG A 227 9.47 15.15 4.57
CA ARG A 227 9.98 16.49 4.26
C ARG A 227 11.47 16.42 3.98
N PHE A 228 12.00 17.43 3.30
CA PHE A 228 13.45 17.53 3.11
C PHE A 228 14.21 17.64 4.44
N GLY A 229 13.60 18.22 5.48
CA GLY A 229 14.19 18.27 6.83
C GLY A 229 14.31 16.92 7.52
N ASP A 230 13.53 15.93 7.08
CA ASP A 230 13.56 14.57 7.63
C ASP A 230 14.68 13.72 7.00
N LEU A 231 15.32 14.24 5.94
CA LEU A 231 16.43 13.61 5.23
C LEU A 231 17.76 14.10 5.78
N ARG A 232 18.70 13.17 5.98
CA ARG A 232 20.10 13.48 6.28
C ARG A 232 20.99 12.68 5.35
N VAL A 233 21.82 13.36 4.57
CA VAL A 233 22.89 12.74 3.79
C VAL A 233 24.16 12.84 4.60
N VAL A 234 24.82 11.73 4.88
CA VAL A 234 26.03 11.66 5.70
C VAL A 234 27.11 10.97 4.89
N LEU A 235 28.31 11.54 4.87
CA LEU A 235 29.47 10.86 4.34
C LEU A 235 30.14 10.07 5.48
N ALA A 236 30.00 8.75 5.46
CA ALA A 236 30.56 7.88 6.49
C ALA A 236 31.97 7.43 6.11
N ARG A 237 32.93 7.57 7.04
CA ARG A 237 34.27 7.03 6.89
C ARG A 237 34.20 5.49 6.94
N ALA A 238 34.88 4.82 6.01
CA ALA A 238 35.00 3.37 6.08
C ALA A 238 35.82 2.98 7.33
N PRO A 239 35.40 1.98 8.11
CA PRO A 239 36.12 1.58 9.33
C PRO A 239 37.55 1.08 9.09
N ILE A 240 37.87 0.62 7.87
CA ILE A 240 39.15 -0.01 7.51
C ILE A 240 39.72 0.67 6.25
N GLY A 241 40.02 1.97 6.30
CA GLY A 241 40.80 2.68 5.27
C GLY A 241 40.21 2.74 3.86
N GLY A 242 38.97 2.31 3.65
CA GLY A 242 38.28 2.31 2.36
C GLY A 242 37.65 3.67 1.98
N PRO A 243 37.10 3.75 0.75
CA PRO A 243 36.44 4.96 0.29
C PRO A 243 35.25 5.32 1.19
N HIS A 244 35.03 6.63 1.39
CA HIS A 244 33.88 7.11 2.14
C HIS A 244 32.58 6.72 1.43
N LYS A 245 31.56 6.33 2.22
CA LYS A 245 30.26 5.90 1.71
C LYS A 245 29.18 6.93 2.00
N ILE A 246 28.33 7.21 1.02
CA ILE A 246 27.16 8.09 1.22
C ILE A 246 26.05 7.30 1.91
N LEU A 247 25.74 7.68 3.14
CA LEU A 247 24.58 7.19 3.87
C LEU A 247 23.43 8.18 3.75
N VAL A 248 22.29 7.69 3.32
CA VAL A 248 21.05 8.45 3.32
C VAL A 248 20.21 7.98 4.49
N LYS A 249 19.99 8.86 5.47
CA LYS A 249 19.06 8.62 6.57
C LYS A 249 17.77 9.38 6.33
N PHE A 250 16.64 8.75 6.59
CA PHE A 250 15.35 9.44 6.57
C PHE A 250 14.51 9.05 7.76
N THR A 251 13.80 10.04 8.31
CA THR A 251 12.94 9.84 9.47
C THR A 251 11.48 9.85 9.01
N LEU A 252 10.74 8.79 9.33
CA LEU A 252 9.31 8.74 9.03
C LEU A 252 8.51 9.07 10.28
N GLU A 253 7.83 10.22 10.24
CA GLU A 253 6.87 10.61 11.27
C GLU A 253 5.61 9.73 11.17
N PHE A 254 5.10 9.34 12.33
CA PHE A 254 3.97 8.43 12.43
C PHE A 254 2.64 9.17 12.24
N THR A 255 1.73 8.62 11.42
CA THR A 255 0.49 9.31 11.03
C THR A 255 -0.66 9.18 12.01
N LYS A 256 -0.59 8.30 13.02
CA LYS A 256 -1.65 8.19 14.04
C LYS A 256 -1.13 8.81 15.34
N THR A 257 -1.40 10.10 15.52
CA THR A 257 -1.00 10.88 16.69
C THR A 257 -2.06 10.90 17.79
N TYR A 258 -3.28 10.41 17.51
CA TYR A 258 -4.41 10.48 18.44
C TYR A 258 -4.27 9.58 19.69
N LEU A 259 -3.41 8.56 19.66
CA LEU A 259 -3.08 7.71 20.81
C LEU A 259 -1.77 8.15 21.47
N GLY A 260 -1.43 9.44 21.35
CA GLY A 260 -0.14 9.99 21.76
C GLY A 260 0.92 9.97 20.65
N THR A 261 2.00 10.71 20.91
CA THR A 261 3.19 10.76 20.06
C THR A 261 3.94 9.44 20.12
N LYS A 262 4.23 8.86 18.96
CA LYS A 262 5.12 7.70 18.84
C LYS A 262 6.49 8.14 18.38
N ASP A 263 7.52 7.43 18.84
CA ASP A 263 8.89 7.68 18.39
C ASP A 263 9.01 7.55 16.87
N ALA A 264 9.56 8.60 16.27
CA ALA A 264 9.82 8.63 14.85
C ALA A 264 10.99 7.69 14.51
N LYS A 265 10.86 6.97 13.40
CA LYS A 265 11.82 5.92 13.02
C LYS A 265 12.75 6.43 11.95
N THR A 266 14.04 6.35 12.24
CA THR A 266 15.10 6.69 11.29
C THR A 266 15.58 5.44 10.59
N VAL A 267 15.50 5.43 9.27
CA VAL A 267 16.01 4.35 8.42
C VAL A 267 17.27 4.85 7.73
N THR A 268 18.32 4.03 7.74
CA THR A 268 19.58 4.30 7.04
C THR A 268 19.65 3.44 5.79
N LEU A 269 19.84 4.08 4.63
CA LEU A 269 20.10 3.45 3.36
C LEU A 269 21.60 3.53 3.09
N PRO A 270 22.32 2.38 3.04
CA PRO A 270 23.72 2.36 2.67
C PRO A 270 23.91 2.56 1.17
N GLU A 271 25.10 3.03 0.79
CA GLU A 271 25.49 3.17 -0.61
C GLU A 271 25.74 1.81 -1.25
N THR A 272 25.08 1.57 -2.39
CA THR A 272 25.23 0.35 -3.17
C THR A 272 25.89 0.69 -4.51
N LEU A 273 27.22 0.68 -4.55
CA LEU A 273 28.00 0.98 -5.77
C LEU A 273 28.00 -0.19 -6.75
N PHE A 274 28.22 -1.40 -6.27
CA PHE A 274 28.45 -2.59 -7.09
C PHE A 274 27.17 -3.37 -7.41
N ASP A 275 26.00 -2.74 -7.31
CA ASP A 275 24.75 -3.38 -7.73
C ASP A 275 24.78 -3.59 -9.26
N PRO A 276 24.48 -4.80 -9.77
CA PRO A 276 24.28 -5.04 -11.20
C PRO A 276 23.32 -4.05 -11.86
N SER A 277 22.34 -3.51 -11.12
CA SER A 277 21.45 -2.46 -11.64
C SER A 277 21.12 -1.41 -10.59
N LEU A 278 21.18 -0.14 -10.99
CA LEU A 278 20.79 0.98 -10.14
C LEU A 278 19.27 1.21 -10.10
N THR A 279 18.49 0.40 -10.83
CA THR A 279 17.03 0.54 -10.96
C THR A 279 16.29 0.45 -9.62
N LEU A 280 16.78 -0.38 -8.70
CA LEU A 280 16.21 -0.55 -7.37
C LEU A 280 16.93 0.28 -6.29
N CYS A 281 17.88 1.13 -6.65
CA CYS A 281 18.67 1.88 -5.68
C CYS A 281 17.93 3.18 -5.26
N PRO A 282 17.28 3.23 -4.08
CA PRO A 282 16.53 4.41 -3.63
C PRO A 282 17.41 5.66 -3.54
N GLN A 283 18.69 5.51 -3.26
CA GLN A 283 19.63 6.62 -3.10
C GLN A 283 19.79 7.42 -4.39
N ILE A 284 19.89 6.77 -5.55
CA ILE A 284 20.03 7.44 -6.85
C ILE A 284 18.85 8.38 -7.10
N PHE A 285 17.63 7.88 -6.88
CA PHE A 285 16.42 8.68 -7.04
C PHE A 285 16.32 9.79 -6.01
N LEU A 286 16.68 9.52 -4.74
CA LEU A 286 16.61 10.53 -3.70
C LEU A 286 17.64 11.65 -3.91
N LEU A 287 18.90 11.30 -4.20
CA LEU A 287 19.95 12.28 -4.49
C LEU A 287 19.59 13.11 -5.72
N GLY A 288 19.04 12.49 -6.78
CA GLY A 288 18.57 13.22 -7.96
C GLY A 288 17.48 14.25 -7.62
N ILE A 289 16.55 13.91 -6.72
CA ILE A 289 15.56 14.87 -6.20
C ILE A 289 16.23 15.96 -5.35
N LEU A 290 17.18 15.63 -4.49
CA LEU A 290 17.90 16.61 -3.65
C LEU A 290 18.66 17.63 -4.50
N PHE A 291 19.40 17.19 -5.52
CA PHE A 291 20.10 18.07 -6.46
C PHE A 291 19.13 18.89 -7.31
N ARG A 292 18.05 18.29 -7.82
CA ARG A 292 17.00 18.99 -8.57
C ARG A 292 16.42 20.17 -7.80
N HIS A 293 16.23 20.03 -6.48
CA HIS A 293 15.66 21.06 -5.62
C HIS A 293 16.70 21.93 -4.91
N ARG A 294 18.00 21.69 -5.11
CA ARG A 294 19.09 22.35 -4.38
C ARG A 294 18.86 22.29 -2.86
N ALA A 295 18.48 21.12 -2.38
CA ALA A 295 18.05 20.92 -0.99
C ALA A 295 19.20 20.88 0.03
N PHE A 296 20.45 20.99 -0.42
CA PHE A 296 21.63 21.07 0.44
C PHE A 296 21.85 22.51 0.93
N ARG A 297 22.39 22.65 2.15
CA ARG A 297 22.72 23.98 2.69
C ARG A 297 23.82 24.68 1.88
N ALA A 298 24.76 23.91 1.35
CA ALA A 298 25.83 24.40 0.51
C ALA A 298 25.31 24.69 -0.91
N LEU A 299 25.08 25.97 -1.23
CA LEU A 299 24.56 26.38 -2.54
C LEU A 299 25.53 26.10 -3.69
N SER A 300 26.82 25.97 -3.39
CA SER A 300 27.87 25.58 -4.34
C SER A 300 27.89 24.09 -4.66
N LEU A 301 27.17 23.25 -3.89
CA LEU A 301 27.01 21.83 -4.16
C LEU A 301 25.92 21.65 -5.23
N THR A 302 26.32 21.80 -6.49
CA THR A 302 25.43 21.79 -7.64
C THR A 302 25.43 20.46 -8.38
N SER A 303 26.40 19.58 -8.12
CA SER A 303 26.54 18.33 -8.85
C SER A 303 26.92 17.13 -7.96
N PRO A 304 26.54 15.90 -8.35
CA PRO A 304 26.84 14.68 -7.58
C PRO A 304 28.33 14.40 -7.41
N GLU A 305 29.15 14.77 -8.40
CA GLU A 305 30.59 14.51 -8.41
C GLU A 305 31.29 15.21 -7.23
N GLN A 306 30.79 16.39 -6.87
CA GLN A 306 31.28 17.17 -5.72
C GLN A 306 30.95 16.50 -4.37
N ALA A 307 29.88 15.69 -4.30
CA ALA A 307 29.40 15.11 -3.05
C ALA A 307 30.34 14.06 -2.45
N THR A 308 31.15 13.40 -3.29
CA THR A 308 32.11 12.36 -2.85
C THR A 308 33.21 12.88 -1.94
N ARG A 309 33.48 14.20 -1.98
CA ARG A 309 34.62 14.83 -1.30
C ARG A 309 34.21 15.64 -0.07
N LEU A 310 32.93 15.62 0.31
CA LEU A 310 32.36 16.60 1.25
C LEU A 310 31.59 15.97 2.40
N ASN A 311 31.66 16.60 3.58
CA ASN A 311 30.69 16.39 4.64
C ASN A 311 29.44 17.22 4.36
N ILE A 312 28.30 16.55 4.19
CA ILE A 312 27.05 17.18 3.77
C ILE A 312 26.11 17.28 4.97
N HIS A 313 25.55 18.47 5.21
CA HIS A 313 24.47 18.68 6.17
C HIS A 313 23.16 19.01 5.44
N PRO A 314 22.00 18.64 6.00
CA PRO A 314 20.70 18.97 5.41
C PRO A 314 20.50 20.48 5.27
N GLY A 315 19.87 20.91 4.18
CA GLY A 315 19.63 22.33 3.88
C GLY A 315 18.38 22.94 4.52
N ASP A 316 18.12 24.20 4.17
CA ASP A 316 17.12 25.05 4.81
C ASP A 316 15.67 24.78 4.36
N MET A 317 15.43 23.78 3.49
CA MET A 317 14.10 23.37 3.00
C MET A 317 13.31 22.51 4.00
N LYS A 318 13.55 22.64 5.31
CA LYS A 318 13.09 21.70 6.34
C LYS A 318 11.58 21.45 6.33
N GLY A 319 10.78 22.48 6.09
CA GLY A 319 9.31 22.40 6.09
C GLY A 319 8.66 21.95 4.78
N VAL A 320 9.45 21.67 3.73
CA VAL A 320 8.92 21.36 2.40
C VAL A 320 8.83 19.85 2.19
N TYR A 321 7.67 19.37 1.74
CA TYR A 321 7.45 17.96 1.44
C TYR A 321 8.28 17.50 0.22
N VAL A 322 8.78 16.26 0.26
CA VAL A 322 9.45 15.63 -0.89
C VAL A 322 8.41 15.26 -1.95
N PHE A 323 7.33 14.59 -1.55
CA PHE A 323 6.28 14.09 -2.44
C PHE A 323 5.22 15.16 -2.75
N ARG A 324 5.59 16.14 -3.60
CA ARG A 324 4.72 17.26 -4.00
C ARG A 324 4.02 17.00 -5.32
N ARG A 325 2.78 17.48 -5.45
CA ARG A 325 1.99 17.34 -6.68
C ARG A 325 2.40 18.39 -7.70
N ALA A 326 2.14 18.13 -8.98
CA ALA A 326 2.28 19.16 -10.02
C ALA A 326 1.05 20.08 -10.05
N ILE A 327 1.30 21.37 -10.27
CA ILE A 327 0.32 22.42 -10.56
C ILE A 327 0.43 22.76 -12.05
N LYS A 328 -0.71 22.94 -12.70
CA LYS A 328 -0.77 23.38 -14.10
C LYS A 328 -0.54 24.88 -14.15
N LYS A 329 0.44 25.35 -14.94
CA LYS A 329 0.65 26.77 -15.26
C LYS A 329 0.23 27.07 -16.70
N LEU A 330 0.38 28.33 -17.12
CA LEU A 330 0.13 28.77 -18.50
C LEU A 330 0.97 27.97 -19.50
N VAL A 331 2.24 27.72 -19.18
CA VAL A 331 3.18 26.94 -19.99
C VAL A 331 3.56 25.67 -19.21
N GLY A 332 2.75 24.62 -19.34
CA GLY A 332 3.07 23.29 -18.82
C GLY A 332 2.73 23.06 -17.34
N TYR A 333 3.63 22.34 -16.65
CA TYR A 333 3.45 21.89 -15.27
C TYR A 333 4.69 22.16 -14.45
N GLU A 334 4.48 22.56 -13.19
CA GLU A 334 5.55 22.71 -12.21
C GLU A 334 5.17 22.02 -10.91
N ILE A 335 6.16 21.69 -10.07
CA ILE A 335 5.91 21.18 -8.74
C ILE A 335 5.29 22.27 -7.86
N SER A 336 4.27 21.90 -7.10
CA SER A 336 3.65 22.80 -6.14
C SER A 336 4.65 23.29 -5.09
N PRO A 337 4.51 24.50 -4.54
CA PRO A 337 5.38 24.97 -3.45
C PRO A 337 5.46 23.97 -2.30
N ASN A 338 4.31 23.50 -1.78
CA ASN A 338 4.28 22.53 -0.68
C ASN A 338 3.01 21.63 -0.63
N THR A 339 2.28 21.46 -1.73
CA THR A 339 1.07 20.60 -1.73
C THR A 339 1.43 19.14 -2.02
N ARG A 340 1.05 18.23 -1.12
CA ARG A 340 1.41 16.81 -1.25
C ARG A 340 0.67 16.08 -2.37
N ILE A 341 1.33 15.05 -2.90
CA ILE A 341 0.67 13.97 -3.65
C ILE A 341 -0.24 13.23 -2.68
N SER A 342 -1.52 13.05 -3.05
CA SER A 342 -2.44 12.29 -2.21
C SER A 342 -2.24 10.78 -2.38
N TYR A 343 -2.59 10.01 -1.34
CA TYR A 343 -2.57 8.55 -1.42
C TYR A 343 -3.37 8.01 -2.62
N ALA A 344 -4.54 8.61 -2.90
CA ALA A 344 -5.36 8.21 -4.04
C ALA A 344 -4.67 8.41 -5.39
N MET A 345 -3.84 9.45 -5.54
CA MET A 345 -3.06 9.67 -6.77
C MET A 345 -2.01 8.59 -6.95
N ILE A 346 -1.18 8.36 -5.93
CA ILE A 346 -0.12 7.33 -5.94
C ILE A 346 -0.69 5.93 -6.13
N ALA A 347 -1.73 5.56 -5.39
CA ALA A 347 -2.39 4.27 -5.52
C ALA A 347 -3.00 4.09 -6.92
N GLY A 348 -3.57 5.16 -7.48
CA GLY A 348 -4.08 5.16 -8.85
C GLY A 348 -2.98 4.99 -9.91
N TRP A 349 -1.79 5.56 -9.68
CA TRP A 349 -0.65 5.40 -10.58
C TRP A 349 -0.08 3.98 -10.53
N ILE A 350 0.20 3.45 -9.35
CA ILE A 350 0.70 2.09 -9.13
C ILE A 350 -0.25 1.07 -9.75
N LYS A 351 -1.55 1.17 -9.45
CA LYS A 351 -2.57 0.33 -10.07
C LYS A 351 -2.54 0.41 -11.59
N ARG A 352 -2.40 1.62 -12.15
CA ARG A 352 -2.38 1.81 -13.60
C ARG A 352 -1.13 1.20 -14.23
N ILE A 353 0.02 1.26 -13.56
CA ILE A 353 1.25 0.59 -14.02
C ILE A 353 1.08 -0.93 -13.96
N GLY A 354 0.57 -1.47 -12.85
CA GLY A 354 0.27 -2.92 -12.77
C GLY A 354 -0.70 -3.38 -13.85
N GLU A 355 -1.68 -2.56 -14.24
CA GLU A 355 -2.56 -2.83 -15.39
C GLU A 355 -1.83 -2.80 -16.75
N LEU A 356 -0.74 -2.06 -16.89
CA LEU A 356 0.07 -1.99 -18.11
C LEU A 356 1.04 -3.18 -18.22
N MET A 357 1.56 -3.64 -17.08
CA MET A 357 2.33 -4.89 -16.95
C MET A 357 1.47 -6.15 -17.21
N GLY A 358 0.15 -6.01 -17.18
CA GLY A 358 -0.77 -7.13 -17.38
C GLY A 358 -1.04 -7.93 -16.11
N LEU A 359 -0.70 -7.42 -14.92
CA LEU A 359 -0.87 -8.17 -13.68
C LEU A 359 -2.35 -8.55 -13.46
N GLU A 360 -2.57 -9.82 -13.10
CA GLU A 360 -3.89 -10.38 -12.86
C GLU A 360 -4.62 -9.59 -11.76
N ILE A 361 -3.89 -9.25 -10.70
CA ILE A 361 -4.37 -8.44 -9.60
C ILE A 361 -3.70 -7.06 -9.61
N PRO A 362 -4.48 -5.97 -9.49
CA PRO A 362 -3.92 -4.62 -9.36
C PRO A 362 -2.93 -4.51 -8.20
N THR A 363 -1.72 -4.03 -8.51
CA THR A 363 -0.73 -3.69 -7.48
C THR A 363 -1.21 -2.48 -6.69
N ILE A 364 -1.05 -2.56 -5.37
CA ILE A 364 -1.32 -1.46 -4.44
C ILE A 364 -0.11 -1.28 -3.52
N PRO A 365 0.12 -0.07 -2.95
CA PRO A 365 1.24 0.19 -2.05
C PRO A 365 1.40 -0.85 -0.93
N TYR A 366 0.28 -1.34 -0.38
CA TYR A 366 0.29 -2.32 0.71
C TYR A 366 0.92 -3.67 0.35
N ASN A 367 1.01 -4.05 -0.94
CA ASN A 367 1.66 -5.30 -1.33
C ASN A 367 3.15 -5.30 -0.94
N LEU A 368 3.83 -4.15 -1.02
CA LEU A 368 5.22 -3.99 -0.57
C LEU A 368 5.34 -4.07 0.94
N ARG A 369 4.35 -3.52 1.65
CA ARG A 369 4.30 -3.60 3.11
C ARG A 369 4.12 -5.04 3.60
N TYR A 370 3.27 -5.82 2.94
CA TYR A 370 3.13 -7.25 3.22
C TYR A 370 4.42 -8.01 2.90
N ASN A 371 5.06 -7.72 1.77
CA ASN A 371 6.33 -8.35 1.40
C ASN A 371 7.41 -8.09 2.45
N ALA A 372 7.61 -6.83 2.84
CA ALA A 372 8.58 -6.43 3.86
C ALA A 372 8.32 -7.15 5.19
N ALA A 373 7.07 -7.14 5.65
CA ALA A 373 6.69 -7.81 6.89
C ALA A 373 7.02 -9.31 6.89
N ASN A 374 6.72 -10.02 5.78
CA ASN A 374 7.03 -11.45 5.65
C ASN A 374 8.52 -11.71 5.41
N ALA A 375 9.28 -10.75 4.87
CA ALA A 375 10.73 -10.87 4.72
C ALA A 375 11.44 -10.73 6.06
N PHE A 376 11.03 -9.75 6.88
CA PHE A 376 11.55 -9.54 8.23
C PHE A 376 11.31 -10.74 9.14
N ASP A 377 10.18 -11.43 8.98
CA ASP A 377 9.81 -12.60 9.79
C ASP A 377 10.62 -13.86 9.45
N LYS A 378 11.28 -13.90 8.28
CA LYS A 378 11.99 -15.07 7.76
C LYS A 378 13.51 -15.01 7.95
N THR A 379 14.04 -13.89 8.42
CA THR A 379 15.48 -13.68 8.55
C THR A 379 15.87 -13.73 10.01
N ASP A 380 16.94 -14.46 10.31
CA ASP A 380 17.48 -14.56 11.67
C ASP A 380 18.07 -13.22 12.15
N ASP A 381 18.38 -12.30 11.23
CA ASP A 381 18.91 -10.97 11.53
C ASP A 381 17.87 -10.02 12.13
N VAL A 382 16.58 -10.34 12.04
CA VAL A 382 15.49 -9.45 12.49
C VAL A 382 14.66 -10.15 13.56
N SER A 383 14.87 -9.74 14.81
CA SER A 383 14.03 -10.18 15.93
C SER A 383 12.56 -9.76 15.76
N ASP A 384 11.67 -10.45 16.45
CA ASP A 384 10.24 -10.12 16.52
C ASP A 384 10.00 -8.68 17.02
N ALA A 385 10.82 -8.22 17.97
CA ALA A 385 10.82 -6.85 18.47
C ALA A 385 11.24 -5.85 17.38
N THR A 386 12.30 -6.15 16.63
CA THR A 386 12.73 -5.32 15.48
C THR A 386 11.67 -5.28 14.39
N ARG A 387 11.05 -6.42 14.04
CA ARG A 387 9.94 -6.49 13.07
C ARG A 387 8.76 -5.63 13.53
N ASN A 388 8.37 -5.74 14.80
CA ASN A 388 7.29 -4.96 15.40
C ASN A 388 7.64 -3.46 15.43
N LEU A 389 8.89 -3.10 15.71
CA LEU A 389 9.40 -1.74 15.58
C LEU A 389 9.26 -1.25 14.14
N MET A 390 9.78 -1.95 13.13
CA MET A 390 9.69 -1.53 11.72
C MET A 390 8.23 -1.35 11.26
N LEU A 391 7.33 -2.27 11.62
CA LEU A 391 5.92 -2.21 11.24
C LEU A 391 5.08 -1.24 12.09
N ASN A 392 5.63 -0.73 13.19
CA ASN A 392 4.92 0.04 14.21
C ASN A 392 3.75 -0.75 14.82
N HIS A 393 4.04 -1.96 15.28
CA HIS A 393 3.14 -2.81 16.05
C HIS A 393 3.64 -2.87 17.49
N ALA A 394 2.70 -2.96 18.46
CA ALA A 394 3.05 -3.15 19.86
C ALA A 394 3.46 -4.60 20.15
N ASN A 395 2.89 -5.55 19.42
CA ASN A 395 3.14 -6.98 19.53
C ASN A 395 2.94 -7.65 18.16
N SER A 396 3.08 -8.98 18.10
CA SER A 396 3.02 -9.76 16.87
C SER A 396 1.58 -10.03 16.37
N ASN A 397 0.54 -9.73 17.17
CA ASN A 397 -0.86 -10.01 16.82
C ASN A 397 -1.31 -9.31 15.52
N PRO A 398 -1.03 -8.01 15.28
CA PRO A 398 -1.35 -7.37 14.03
C PRO A 398 -0.65 -8.03 12.83
N PHE A 399 0.59 -8.47 12.99
CA PHE A 399 1.34 -9.16 11.94
C PHE A 399 0.66 -10.48 11.56
N GLN A 400 0.43 -11.36 12.53
CA GLN A 400 -0.23 -12.66 12.32
C GLN A 400 -1.63 -12.52 11.71
N LYS A 401 -2.41 -11.52 12.16
CA LYS A 401 -3.80 -11.31 11.69
C LYS A 401 -3.88 -10.65 10.31
N HIS A 402 -2.94 -9.76 9.97
CA HIS A 402 -3.09 -8.86 8.81
C HIS A 402 -1.94 -8.86 7.78
N TYR A 403 -0.81 -9.52 8.05
CA TYR A 403 0.37 -9.47 7.18
C TYR A 403 0.87 -10.86 6.80
N LEU A 404 0.90 -11.79 7.77
CA LEU A 404 1.37 -13.14 7.55
C LEU A 404 0.57 -13.81 6.42
N GLY A 405 1.29 -14.28 5.41
CA GLY A 405 0.74 -15.04 4.31
C GLY A 405 0.03 -16.30 4.81
N ARG A 406 -1.08 -16.69 4.17
CA ARG A 406 -1.79 -17.94 4.51
C ARG A 406 -1.33 -19.12 3.66
N GLN A 407 -0.56 -18.85 2.61
CA GLN A 407 0.18 -19.87 1.88
C GLN A 407 1.44 -20.19 2.69
N VAL A 408 1.52 -21.43 3.18
CA VAL A 408 2.66 -21.92 3.95
C VAL A 408 3.86 -21.99 3.01
N ALA A 409 4.76 -21.05 3.23
CA ALA A 409 5.84 -20.70 2.34
C ALA A 409 7.14 -21.48 2.62
N VAL A 410 7.00 -22.70 3.15
CA VAL A 410 8.07 -23.59 3.59
C VAL A 410 7.74 -25.00 3.12
N ASP A 411 8.75 -25.85 3.01
CA ASP A 411 8.56 -27.28 2.80
C ASP A 411 8.39 -27.95 4.18
N PRO A 412 7.17 -28.14 4.68
CA PRO A 412 6.97 -28.74 6.00
C PRO A 412 7.49 -30.18 6.05
N TYR A 413 7.57 -30.85 4.90
CA TYR A 413 7.95 -32.25 4.83
C TYR A 413 9.47 -32.42 4.98
N SER A 414 10.27 -31.59 4.30
CA SER A 414 11.72 -31.54 4.54
C SER A 414 12.05 -31.17 5.98
N ILE A 415 11.33 -30.19 6.56
CA ILE A 415 11.53 -29.78 7.96
C ILE A 415 11.29 -30.95 8.92
N VAL A 416 10.17 -31.66 8.79
CA VAL A 416 9.84 -32.82 9.65
C VAL A 416 10.86 -33.94 9.51
N ARG A 417 11.49 -34.08 8.34
CA ARG A 417 12.51 -35.10 8.08
C ARG A 417 13.94 -34.66 8.44
N GLY A 418 14.15 -33.43 8.91
CA GLY A 418 15.49 -32.88 9.13
C GLY A 418 16.32 -32.74 7.84
N LEU A 419 15.65 -32.62 6.69
CA LEU A 419 16.27 -32.41 5.39
C LEU A 419 16.34 -30.91 5.07
N GLU A 420 17.31 -30.50 4.25
CA GLU A 420 17.31 -29.14 3.73
C GLU A 420 15.99 -28.88 2.95
N PRO A 421 15.29 -27.76 3.23
CA PRO A 421 14.09 -27.40 2.49
C PRO A 421 14.39 -27.28 1.00
N GLN A 422 13.60 -27.96 0.16
CA GLN A 422 13.72 -27.76 -1.28
C GLN A 422 13.38 -26.30 -1.59
N ASN A 423 14.25 -25.65 -2.36
CA ASN A 423 14.14 -24.22 -2.65
C ASN A 423 12.73 -23.93 -3.19
N PRO A 424 11.96 -22.96 -2.66
CA PRO A 424 10.54 -22.91 -2.98
C PRO A 424 10.31 -22.28 -4.38
N TRP A 425 10.29 -23.13 -5.42
CA TRP A 425 10.04 -22.77 -6.83
C TRP A 425 8.72 -22.04 -7.05
N TRP A 426 7.81 -22.09 -6.07
CA TRP A 426 6.49 -21.47 -6.12
C TRP A 426 6.45 -19.97 -5.74
N LYS A 427 7.59 -19.36 -5.36
CA LYS A 427 7.68 -17.93 -4.99
C LYS A 427 7.34 -16.94 -6.12
N CYS A 428 7.11 -17.41 -7.34
CA CYS A 428 6.78 -16.60 -8.51
C CYS A 428 5.41 -16.99 -9.10
N SER A 429 4.35 -16.34 -8.63
CA SER A 429 3.04 -16.36 -9.29
C SER A 429 2.52 -14.92 -9.41
N ALA A 430 3.08 -14.19 -10.38
CA ALA A 430 2.58 -12.89 -10.80
C ALA A 430 3.08 -12.48 -12.21
N ALA A 431 2.79 -13.30 -13.23
CA ALA A 431 2.67 -12.90 -14.63
C ALA A 431 1.51 -13.74 -15.20
N SER A 432 0.60 -13.33 -16.08
CA SER A 432 0.58 -12.38 -17.18
C SER A 432 -0.87 -11.93 -17.46
N ALA A 433 -1.04 -10.89 -18.27
CA ALA A 433 -2.18 -10.74 -19.21
C ALA A 433 -2.02 -9.52 -20.12
N ALA A 434 -1.47 -9.76 -21.32
CA ALA A 434 -1.46 -8.81 -22.42
C ALA A 434 -2.29 -9.37 -23.59
N SER A 435 -3.53 -8.90 -23.76
CA SER A 435 -4.10 -8.52 -25.07
C SER A 435 -5.58 -8.15 -24.94
N ILE A 436 -5.87 -6.84 -24.78
CA ILE A 436 -7.26 -6.29 -24.85
C ILE A 436 -7.31 -5.03 -25.73
N ASN A 437 -6.15 -4.53 -26.19
CA ASN A 437 -6.13 -3.32 -27.00
C ASN A 437 -6.35 -3.59 -28.51
N SER A 438 -6.47 -4.85 -28.90
CA SER A 438 -6.66 -5.27 -30.31
C SER A 438 -8.13 -5.51 -30.68
N ASP A 439 -9.03 -5.54 -29.69
CA ASP A 439 -10.45 -5.83 -29.86
C ASP A 439 -11.16 -4.81 -30.80
N PRO A 440 -11.89 -5.28 -31.83
CA PRO A 440 -12.57 -4.42 -32.81
C PRO A 440 -13.59 -3.45 -32.19
N HIS A 441 -14.31 -3.89 -31.15
CA HIS A 441 -15.34 -3.11 -30.47
C HIS A 441 -14.71 -2.00 -29.59
N ILE A 442 -13.55 -2.26 -29.00
CA ILE A 442 -12.72 -1.24 -28.31
C ILE A 442 -12.18 -0.20 -29.30
N LYS A 443 -11.75 -0.61 -30.50
CA LYS A 443 -11.27 0.30 -31.55
C LYS A 443 -12.38 1.21 -32.07
N GLN A 444 -13.57 0.65 -32.33
CA GLN A 444 -14.74 1.40 -32.78
C GLN A 444 -15.21 2.42 -31.73
N SER A 445 -15.30 1.98 -30.47
CA SER A 445 -15.70 2.85 -29.35
C SER A 445 -14.66 3.97 -29.08
N SER A 446 -13.37 3.68 -29.27
CA SER A 446 -12.30 4.67 -29.17
C SER A 446 -12.38 5.76 -30.25
N ARG A 447 -12.75 5.41 -31.50
CA ARG A 447 -12.98 6.37 -32.60
C ARG A 447 -14.17 7.29 -32.28
N ARG A 448 -15.28 6.71 -31.83
CA ARG A 448 -16.50 7.45 -31.44
C ARG A 448 -16.28 8.42 -30.27
N ILE A 449 -15.41 8.09 -29.33
CA ILE A 449 -15.03 9.00 -28.22
C ILE A 449 -14.17 10.16 -28.71
N GLU A 450 -13.32 9.95 -29.71
CA GLU A 450 -12.48 11.00 -30.29
C GLU A 450 -13.32 12.01 -31.08
N GLU A 451 -14.32 11.52 -31.84
CA GLU A 451 -15.32 12.37 -32.51
C GLU A 451 -16.11 13.22 -31.49
N LEU A 452 -16.60 12.58 -30.43
CA LEU A 452 -17.31 13.28 -29.34
C LEU A 452 -16.39 14.25 -28.59
N ARG A 453 -15.08 13.99 -28.50
CA ARG A 453 -14.10 14.89 -27.89
C ARG A 453 -13.91 16.16 -28.72
N ARG A 454 -13.89 16.03 -30.05
CA ARG A 454 -13.80 17.16 -30.98
C ARG A 454 -15.05 18.05 -30.87
N LEU A 455 -16.24 17.44 -30.82
CA LEU A 455 -17.51 18.15 -30.65
C LEU A 455 -17.69 18.78 -29.26
N ALA A 456 -17.13 18.16 -28.21
CA ALA A 456 -17.19 18.66 -26.83
C ALA A 456 -16.44 19.99 -26.63
N LYS A 457 -15.53 20.38 -27.52
CA LYS A 457 -14.83 21.68 -27.46
C LYS A 457 -15.75 22.88 -27.65
N HIS A 458 -16.92 22.69 -28.28
CA HIS A 458 -17.80 23.77 -28.72
C HIS A 458 -19.20 23.75 -28.07
N SER A 459 -19.51 22.84 -27.14
CA SER A 459 -20.84 22.78 -26.50
C SER A 459 -20.84 22.07 -25.14
N ARG A 460 -21.53 22.66 -24.14
CA ARG A 460 -21.77 22.03 -22.82
C ARG A 460 -22.59 20.74 -22.92
N LYS A 461 -23.57 20.68 -23.82
CA LYS A 461 -24.41 19.49 -24.06
C LYS A 461 -23.59 18.35 -24.67
N ALA A 462 -22.66 18.68 -25.57
CA ALA A 462 -21.70 17.73 -26.14
C ALA A 462 -20.66 17.25 -25.11
N MET A 463 -20.20 18.12 -24.21
CA MET A 463 -19.32 17.76 -23.09
C MET A 463 -19.99 16.73 -22.14
N GLY A 464 -21.28 16.90 -21.85
CA GLY A 464 -22.06 15.92 -21.08
C GLY A 464 -22.14 14.56 -21.77
N LYS A 465 -22.40 14.54 -23.09
CA LYS A 465 -22.40 13.32 -23.91
C LYS A 465 -21.02 12.65 -23.97
N TYR A 466 -19.95 13.44 -24.11
CA TYR A 466 -18.56 12.97 -24.08
C TYR A 466 -18.19 12.33 -22.74
N LYS A 467 -18.50 12.98 -21.61
CA LYS A 467 -18.24 12.43 -20.26
C LYS A 467 -18.99 11.11 -20.04
N LYS A 468 -20.26 11.04 -20.46
CA LYS A 468 -21.07 9.81 -20.40
C LYS A 468 -20.49 8.70 -21.27
N ALA A 469 -20.13 8.99 -22.53
CA ALA A 469 -19.51 8.04 -23.45
C ALA A 469 -18.14 7.55 -22.95
N GLN A 470 -17.32 8.45 -22.39
CA GLN A 470 -16.03 8.11 -21.80
C GLN A 470 -16.19 7.22 -20.56
N SER A 471 -17.17 7.50 -19.70
CA SER A 471 -17.48 6.66 -18.54
C SER A 471 -17.97 5.29 -18.98
N LYS A 472 -18.90 5.21 -19.95
CA LYS A 472 -19.43 3.97 -20.50
C LYS A 472 -18.31 3.12 -21.11
N PHE A 473 -17.44 3.72 -21.91
CA PHE A 473 -16.27 3.04 -22.47
C PHE A 473 -15.29 2.52 -21.42
N ARG A 474 -15.01 3.30 -20.37
CA ARG A 474 -14.16 2.84 -19.27
C ARG A 474 -14.80 1.65 -18.54
N SER A 475 -16.12 1.71 -18.30
CA SER A 475 -16.88 0.62 -17.68
C SER A 475 -16.93 -0.62 -18.54
N GLU A 476 -17.20 -0.50 -19.84
CA GLU A 476 -17.22 -1.61 -20.82
C GLU A 476 -15.84 -2.23 -20.99
N LYS A 477 -14.79 -1.42 -21.18
CA LYS A 477 -13.42 -1.90 -21.24
C LYS A 477 -13.02 -2.62 -19.96
N GLN A 478 -13.50 -2.15 -18.81
CA GLN A 478 -13.24 -2.82 -17.54
C GLN A 478 -14.10 -4.08 -17.34
N SER A 479 -15.31 -4.13 -17.88
CA SER A 479 -16.17 -5.30 -17.90
C SER A 479 -15.58 -6.38 -18.79
N MET A 480 -15.19 -6.05 -20.03
CA MET A 480 -14.51 -6.96 -20.95
C MET A 480 -13.15 -7.41 -20.39
N LYS A 481 -12.41 -6.54 -19.69
CA LYS A 481 -11.23 -6.96 -18.92
C LYS A 481 -11.54 -8.02 -17.86
N ARG A 482 -12.67 -7.90 -17.17
CA ARG A 482 -13.06 -8.89 -16.15
C ARG A 482 -13.59 -10.17 -16.80
N ALA A 483 -14.38 -10.04 -17.86
CA ALA A 483 -14.89 -11.18 -18.62
C ALA A 483 -13.74 -11.95 -19.26
N LEU A 484 -12.80 -11.30 -19.94
CA LEU A 484 -11.62 -11.95 -20.49
C LEU A 484 -10.72 -12.52 -19.39
N LYS A 485 -10.57 -11.86 -18.23
CA LYS A 485 -9.83 -12.45 -17.10
C LYS A 485 -10.56 -13.64 -16.49
N GLN A 486 -11.89 -13.65 -16.52
CA GLN A 486 -12.68 -14.78 -16.05
C GLN A 486 -12.58 -15.91 -17.05
N GLN A 487 -12.79 -15.62 -18.34
CA GLN A 487 -12.56 -16.54 -19.45
C GLN A 487 -11.13 -17.09 -19.47
N ILE A 488 -10.08 -16.29 -19.25
CA ILE A 488 -8.70 -16.81 -19.11
C ILE A 488 -8.59 -17.72 -17.90
N ARG A 489 -9.28 -17.45 -16.78
CA ARG A 489 -9.29 -18.36 -15.63
C ARG A 489 -10.12 -19.63 -15.87
N ASP A 490 -11.13 -19.54 -16.74
CA ASP A 490 -12.00 -20.65 -17.10
C ASP A 490 -11.42 -21.47 -18.27
N GLU A 491 -10.63 -20.84 -19.17
CA GLU A 491 -9.90 -21.42 -20.33
C GLU A 491 -8.48 -21.87 -19.96
N TRP A 492 -7.87 -21.27 -18.93
CA TRP A 492 -6.81 -21.91 -18.14
C TRP A 492 -7.44 -23.04 -17.31
N SER A 493 -8.03 -23.95 -18.06
CA SER A 493 -8.67 -25.18 -17.65
C SER A 493 -7.61 -26.27 -17.77
N ASP A 494 -7.79 -27.31 -16.97
CA ASP A 494 -7.08 -28.60 -17.00
C ASP A 494 -6.69 -29.07 -18.42
N LYS A 495 -7.44 -28.68 -19.45
CA LYS A 495 -7.14 -28.95 -20.87
C LYS A 495 -5.81 -28.36 -21.38
N GLN A 496 -5.47 -27.10 -21.05
CA GLN A 496 -4.18 -26.52 -21.51
C GLN A 496 -3.01 -27.14 -20.76
N VAL A 497 -3.20 -27.46 -19.48
CA VAL A 497 -2.24 -28.24 -18.68
C VAL A 497 -2.01 -29.61 -19.31
N VAL A 498 -3.08 -30.30 -19.72
CA VAL A 498 -2.98 -31.58 -20.42
C VAL A 498 -2.26 -31.44 -21.76
N ILE A 499 -2.56 -30.42 -22.57
CA ILE A 499 -1.87 -30.19 -23.85
C ILE A 499 -0.37 -29.92 -23.64
N ASP A 500 -0.01 -29.09 -22.66
CA ASP A 500 1.39 -28.77 -22.38
C ASP A 500 2.13 -29.98 -21.80
N ILE A 501 1.47 -30.80 -20.97
CA ILE A 501 2.00 -32.08 -20.47
C ILE A 501 2.18 -33.08 -21.61
N GLU A 502 1.18 -33.27 -22.48
CA GLU A 502 1.21 -34.16 -23.64
C GLU A 502 2.33 -33.75 -24.62
N ALA A 503 2.51 -32.44 -24.87
CA ALA A 503 3.58 -31.92 -25.70
C ALA A 503 4.97 -32.16 -25.09
N GLN A 504 5.11 -32.00 -23.77
CA GLN A 504 6.35 -32.30 -23.05
C GLN A 504 6.66 -33.79 -23.01
N LEU A 505 5.65 -34.65 -22.76
CA LEU A 505 5.78 -36.11 -22.81
C LEU A 505 6.14 -36.59 -24.23
N SER A 506 5.68 -35.87 -25.26
CA SER A 506 6.05 -36.09 -26.67
C SER A 506 7.42 -35.52 -27.06
N GLY A 507 8.18 -34.94 -26.12
CA GLY A 507 9.53 -34.41 -26.35
C GLY A 507 9.58 -33.07 -27.10
N LEU A 508 8.44 -32.41 -27.33
CA LEU A 508 8.35 -31.13 -28.06
C LEU A 508 8.67 -29.91 -27.18
N GLY A 509 8.89 -30.12 -25.87
CA GLY A 509 9.12 -29.05 -24.91
C GLY A 509 7.91 -28.13 -24.74
N PHE A 510 8.13 -26.97 -24.12
CA PHE A 510 7.15 -25.89 -24.19
C PHE A 510 7.18 -25.29 -25.60
N VAL A 511 6.02 -25.01 -26.18
CA VAL A 511 5.98 -24.25 -27.45
C VAL A 511 6.57 -22.87 -27.19
N ASP A 512 7.79 -22.64 -27.68
CA ASP A 512 8.48 -21.35 -27.55
C ASP A 512 7.66 -20.26 -28.22
N VAL A 513 7.10 -19.38 -27.40
CA VAL A 513 6.46 -18.16 -27.87
C VAL A 513 7.53 -17.08 -27.99
N PRO A 514 7.63 -16.36 -29.12
CA PRO A 514 8.56 -15.26 -29.24
C PRO A 514 8.21 -14.21 -28.17
N ILE A 515 9.11 -14.02 -27.21
CA ILE A 515 9.08 -12.90 -26.28
C ILE A 515 9.08 -11.66 -27.18
N VAL A 516 7.95 -10.93 -27.22
CA VAL A 516 7.92 -9.63 -27.90
C VAL A 516 8.99 -8.78 -27.24
N GLU A 517 10.12 -8.63 -27.92
CA GLU A 517 11.30 -7.93 -27.43
C GLU A 517 10.86 -6.62 -26.79
N ALA A 518 11.06 -6.52 -25.47
CA ALA A 518 10.80 -5.30 -24.72
C ALA A 518 11.65 -4.11 -25.20
N SER A 519 12.63 -4.38 -26.08
CA SER A 519 13.52 -3.46 -26.79
C SER A 519 12.77 -2.38 -27.60
N ASN A 520 11.68 -2.73 -28.30
CA ASN A 520 11.04 -1.81 -29.26
C ASN A 520 9.86 -1.01 -28.69
N ARG A 521 10.02 -0.44 -27.48
CA ARG A 521 9.03 0.49 -26.91
C ARG A 521 9.47 1.93 -27.14
N PRO A 522 8.66 2.79 -27.80
CA PRO A 522 9.03 4.19 -27.97
C PRO A 522 9.16 4.85 -26.60
N ARG A 523 10.40 5.25 -26.26
CA ARG A 523 10.78 6.02 -25.07
C ARG A 523 11.08 7.46 -25.50
N ARG A 524 10.90 8.41 -24.58
CA ARG A 524 11.38 9.78 -24.80
C ARG A 524 12.90 9.82 -24.57
N PRO A 525 13.66 10.73 -25.21
CA PRO A 525 15.12 10.78 -25.06
C PRO A 525 15.61 10.89 -23.61
N ALA A 526 14.90 11.60 -22.74
CA ALA A 526 15.24 11.69 -21.32
C ALA A 526 14.91 10.40 -20.53
N GLN A 527 13.89 9.64 -20.94
CA GLN A 527 13.57 8.35 -20.32
C GLN A 527 14.56 7.28 -20.77
N GLU A 528 14.97 7.31 -22.03
CA GLU A 528 15.99 6.42 -22.58
C GLU A 528 17.33 6.64 -21.88
N ARG A 529 17.83 7.88 -21.86
CA ARG A 529 19.04 8.23 -21.10
C ARG A 529 19.00 7.81 -19.62
N LEU A 530 17.84 7.94 -18.98
CA LEU A 530 17.65 7.48 -17.60
C LEU A 530 17.75 5.96 -17.48
N MET A 531 17.08 5.21 -18.35
CA MET A 531 17.14 3.75 -18.33
C MET A 531 18.55 3.25 -18.64
N ASP A 532 19.24 3.86 -19.60
CA ASP A 532 20.60 3.48 -19.97
C ASP A 532 21.58 3.75 -18.81
N ALA A 533 21.46 4.90 -18.13
CA ALA A 533 22.29 5.20 -16.97
C ALA A 533 22.01 4.26 -15.79
N LEU A 534 20.76 3.82 -15.58
CA LEU A 534 20.41 2.91 -14.49
C LEU A 534 20.81 1.45 -14.76
N MET A 535 20.88 1.07 -16.03
CA MET A 535 21.26 -0.28 -16.49
C MET A 535 22.70 -0.35 -17.00
N ALA A 536 23.47 0.74 -16.87
CA ALA A 536 24.89 0.76 -17.22
C ALA A 536 25.63 -0.39 -16.54
N LEU A 537 26.58 -0.99 -17.25
CA LEU A 537 27.36 -2.12 -16.76
C LEU A 537 28.13 -1.75 -15.50
N VAL A 538 28.38 -2.74 -14.66
CA VAL A 538 29.20 -2.58 -13.46
C VAL A 538 30.65 -2.39 -13.90
N GLU A 539 31.22 -1.23 -13.60
CA GLU A 539 32.64 -0.92 -13.75
C GLU A 539 33.51 -1.68 -12.73
N THR A 540 34.73 -2.02 -13.12
CA THR A 540 35.67 -2.73 -12.24
C THR A 540 36.40 -1.82 -11.25
N THR A 541 36.42 -0.51 -11.51
CA THR A 541 37.10 0.49 -10.69
C THR A 541 36.13 1.26 -9.80
N VAL A 542 36.61 1.74 -8.65
CA VAL A 542 35.81 2.54 -7.71
C VAL A 542 35.42 3.87 -8.35
N GLU A 543 36.34 4.50 -9.07
CA GLU A 543 36.14 5.75 -9.81
C GLU A 543 35.09 5.58 -10.92
N GLY A 544 35.16 4.47 -11.67
CA GLY A 544 34.15 4.13 -12.68
C GLY A 544 32.76 3.95 -12.06
N GLN A 545 32.68 3.33 -10.87
CA GLN A 545 31.40 3.21 -10.16
C GLN A 545 30.85 4.56 -9.69
N TYR A 546 31.70 5.49 -9.27
CA TYR A 546 31.26 6.86 -8.96
C TYR A 546 30.73 7.57 -10.19
N GLN A 547 31.41 7.46 -11.33
CA GLN A 547 30.93 8.04 -12.59
C GLN A 547 29.58 7.43 -13.02
N ARG A 548 29.43 6.11 -12.91
CA ARG A 548 28.16 5.41 -13.17
C ARG A 548 27.03 5.90 -12.27
N ARG A 549 27.29 6.01 -10.96
CA ARG A 549 26.35 6.54 -9.97
C ARG A 549 25.95 7.98 -10.29
N ASP A 550 26.93 8.85 -10.55
CA ASP A 550 26.72 10.28 -10.78
C ASP A 550 25.98 10.52 -12.10
N ALA A 551 26.30 9.76 -13.14
CA ALA A 551 25.55 9.74 -14.40
C ALA A 551 24.07 9.38 -14.17
N ALA A 552 23.79 8.38 -13.33
CA ALA A 552 22.41 8.00 -12.99
C ALA A 552 21.68 9.10 -12.19
N ILE A 553 22.34 9.73 -11.21
CA ILE A 553 21.77 10.85 -10.44
C ILE A 553 21.47 12.05 -11.35
N ASN A 554 22.39 12.37 -12.26
CA ASN A 554 22.21 13.42 -13.25
C ASN A 554 21.06 13.10 -14.20
N ALA A 555 20.95 11.86 -14.67
CA ALA A 555 19.85 11.42 -15.53
C ALA A 555 18.48 11.53 -14.83
N VAL A 556 18.40 11.23 -13.53
CA VAL A 556 17.18 11.46 -12.72
C VAL A 556 16.83 12.96 -12.71
N THR A 557 17.82 13.82 -12.47
CA THR A 557 17.64 15.29 -12.44
C THR A 557 17.12 15.82 -13.77
N VAL A 558 17.69 15.36 -14.89
CA VAL A 558 17.26 15.70 -16.26
C VAL A 558 15.85 15.19 -16.55
N CYS A 559 15.50 13.98 -16.10
CA CYS A 559 14.15 13.46 -16.27
C CYS A 559 13.09 14.31 -15.54
N CYS A 560 13.44 14.86 -14.37
CA CYS A 560 12.50 15.62 -13.54
C CYS A 560 11.91 16.86 -14.24
N VAL A 561 12.67 17.54 -15.08
CA VAL A 561 12.24 18.78 -15.76
C VAL A 561 11.38 18.54 -17.00
N VAL A 562 11.24 17.28 -17.45
CA VAL A 562 10.53 16.97 -18.69
C VAL A 562 9.02 17.07 -18.49
N VAL A 563 8.36 17.92 -19.26
CA VAL A 563 6.90 17.94 -19.35
C VAL A 563 6.44 16.78 -20.23
N GLU A 564 5.55 15.94 -19.71
CA GLU A 564 5.04 14.78 -20.44
C GLU A 564 3.75 15.13 -21.17
N ASP A 565 3.81 15.19 -22.50
CA ASP A 565 2.63 15.39 -23.36
C ASP A 565 1.60 14.25 -23.25
N HIS A 566 0.52 14.39 -24.00
CA HIS A 566 -0.51 13.37 -24.10
C HIS A 566 0.06 12.01 -24.56
N VAL A 567 -0.56 10.94 -24.05
CA VAL A 567 -0.17 9.55 -24.33
C VAL A 567 -0.06 9.31 -25.83
N VAL A 568 1.15 8.97 -26.30
CA VAL A 568 1.41 8.68 -27.72
C VAL A 568 0.73 7.36 -28.08
N ARG A 569 -0.14 7.38 -29.11
CA ARG A 569 -0.69 6.16 -29.72
C ARG A 569 0.26 5.71 -30.83
N ARG A 570 0.48 4.38 -30.94
CA ARG A 570 1.16 3.79 -32.11
C ARG A 570 0.43 4.20 -33.41
N PRO A 571 1.16 4.52 -34.50
CA PRO A 571 0.59 4.50 -35.85
C PRO A 571 0.03 3.10 -36.14
N GLN A 572 -1.13 3.04 -36.80
CA GLN A 572 -1.72 1.77 -37.25
C GLN A 572 -0.80 1.19 -38.33
N ALA A 573 -0.13 0.07 -38.05
CA ALA A 573 0.35 -0.80 -39.11
C ALA A 573 -0.89 -1.42 -39.81
N PRO A 574 -0.87 -1.58 -41.15
CA PRO A 574 -1.94 -2.25 -41.87
C PRO A 574 -2.13 -3.68 -41.35
N CYS A 575 -3.40 -4.09 -41.32
CA CYS A 575 -3.85 -5.37 -40.79
C CYS A 575 -3.40 -6.50 -41.72
N GLN A 576 -2.43 -7.31 -41.30
CA GLN A 576 -2.30 -8.70 -41.73
C GLN A 576 -2.15 -9.55 -40.46
N LEU A 577 -3.14 -10.41 -40.21
CA LEU A 577 -3.11 -11.44 -39.17
C LEU A 577 -2.19 -12.58 -39.64
N PRO A 578 -1.51 -13.27 -38.70
CA PRO A 578 -2.16 -14.43 -38.08
C PRO A 578 -2.34 -14.30 -36.57
N LEU A 579 -3.40 -14.95 -36.08
CA LEU A 579 -3.69 -15.25 -34.69
C LEU A 579 -2.71 -16.31 -34.18
N ALA A 580 -1.81 -15.98 -33.24
CA ALA A 580 -1.21 -16.97 -32.33
C ALA A 580 -0.52 -16.29 -31.13
N GLN A 581 -0.88 -16.78 -29.93
CA GLN A 581 -0.04 -17.03 -28.75
C GLN A 581 0.90 -15.93 -28.24
N VAL A 582 0.56 -15.34 -27.08
CA VAL A 582 1.50 -14.61 -26.19
C VAL A 582 1.17 -14.95 -24.73
N TRP A 583 1.64 -16.09 -24.24
CA TRP A 583 1.51 -16.46 -22.82
C TRP A 583 2.64 -17.40 -22.40
N LEU A 584 3.64 -16.92 -21.67
CA LEU A 584 4.14 -17.59 -20.46
C LEU A 584 5.23 -16.75 -19.77
N ALA A 585 5.13 -16.65 -18.45
CA ALA A 585 6.29 -16.70 -17.56
C ALA A 585 5.78 -17.19 -16.20
N CYS A 586 6.27 -18.37 -15.81
CA CYS A 586 6.00 -19.12 -14.58
C CYS A 586 4.62 -19.79 -14.46
N VAL A 587 4.58 -21.08 -14.75
CA VAL A 587 3.49 -21.97 -14.34
C VAL A 587 4.07 -23.04 -13.42
N ILE A 588 3.58 -23.06 -12.19
CA ILE A 588 3.67 -24.21 -11.28
C ILE A 588 2.51 -25.12 -11.72
N TYR A 589 2.81 -26.37 -12.09
CA TYR A 589 1.77 -27.35 -12.34
C TYR A 589 1.11 -27.75 -11.01
N GLU A 590 -0.13 -27.33 -10.78
CA GLU A 590 -0.98 -27.95 -9.77
C GLU A 590 -1.66 -29.18 -10.41
N LEU A 591 -1.13 -30.38 -10.14
CA LEU A 591 -1.75 -31.67 -10.49
C LEU A 591 -2.85 -32.02 -9.48
N THR A 592 -3.85 -31.17 -9.34
CA THR A 592 -4.94 -31.37 -8.38
C THR A 592 -6.04 -32.18 -9.09
N PHE A 593 -5.89 -33.51 -9.08
CA PHE A 593 -6.88 -34.55 -9.42
C PHE A 593 -7.22 -34.80 -10.92
N LEU A 594 -6.35 -35.55 -11.60
CA LEU A 594 -6.73 -36.55 -12.61
C LEU A 594 -6.94 -37.93 -11.95
N LEU A 595 -7.60 -37.98 -10.80
CA LEU A 595 -8.08 -39.26 -10.25
C LEU A 595 -9.40 -39.56 -10.92
N ILE A 596 -9.36 -40.50 -11.86
CA ILE A 596 -10.52 -41.14 -12.47
C ILE A 596 -11.47 -41.56 -11.36
N ASP A 597 -12.75 -41.20 -11.46
CA ASP A 597 -13.83 -41.82 -10.68
C ASP A 597 -13.72 -43.33 -10.83
N VAL A 598 -13.18 -44.01 -9.83
CA VAL A 598 -13.22 -45.47 -9.77
C VAL A 598 -14.69 -45.83 -9.52
N PRO A 599 -15.39 -46.45 -10.49
CA PRO A 599 -16.77 -46.84 -10.26
C PRO A 599 -16.83 -47.83 -9.09
N PRO A 600 -17.88 -47.77 -8.24
CA PRO A 600 -18.00 -48.70 -7.13
C PRO A 600 -18.05 -50.13 -7.68
N CYS A 601 -17.14 -50.97 -7.21
CA CYS A 601 -17.16 -52.41 -7.46
C CYS A 601 -18.54 -52.95 -7.10
N ARG A 602 -19.34 -53.30 -8.11
CA ARG A 602 -20.54 -54.11 -7.92
C ARG A 602 -20.07 -55.46 -7.42
N GLY A 603 -20.40 -55.78 -6.17
CA GLY A 603 -20.31 -57.13 -5.64
C GLY A 603 -21.12 -58.05 -6.54
N GLY A 604 -20.44 -59.00 -7.19
CA GLY A 604 -21.08 -60.17 -7.76
C GLY A 604 -21.52 -61.09 -6.63
N HIS A 605 -22.82 -61.34 -6.54
CA HIS A 605 -23.32 -62.59 -5.99
C HIS A 605 -23.13 -63.67 -7.05
N VAL A 606 -22.21 -64.59 -6.82
CA VAL A 606 -22.37 -66.03 -6.53
C VAL A 606 -20.98 -66.64 -6.47
#